data_AF-A0A3C0I641-F1
#
_entry.id   AF-A0A3C0I641-F1
#
_cell.length_a   1.000
_cell.length_b   1.000
_cell.length_c   1.000
_cell.angle_alpha   90.00
_cell.angle_beta   90.00
_cell.angle_gamma   90.00
#
_symmetry.space_group_name_H-M   'P 1'
#
loop_
_entity.id
_entity.type
_entity.pdbx_description
1 polymer ?
#
loop_
_entity_poly.entity_id
_entity_poly.type
_entity_poly.pdbx_seq_one_letter_code
_entity_poly.pdbx_strand_id
1 'polypeptide(L)'
;MQSQDTSTIGIVELPELGLFEPNGKNLLADRRGTALISKQILLSNLRAAGFDAQLLNLRKGEHQQAFGKVMWNDTELTKTYLGQKIDNIDPSAYEAWGVTNNFSQHRDIARMTIKHLASKGRPVVVGGSDAIADPQVYFAAGATAVVLDKSGAANGPIMDYVLGKTPREELSGVMLANSSQQPSPRAKRSLSPEQWALPELSVVQQCLGTTYKDLRLPKEGALIGSVFADMGCDRKCDFCQTPNYRLGYRAM
;
A
#
# COMPACT_ATOMS: atom_id res chain seq x y z
N MET A 1 -16.84 -15.00 -29.03
CA MET A 1 -16.17 -14.02 -28.13
C MET A 1 -15.56 -14.82 -27.00
N GLN A 2 -14.23 -15.03 -27.02
CA GLN A 2 -13.53 -15.54 -25.85
C GLN A 2 -13.70 -14.52 -24.72
N SER A 3 -14.17 -14.95 -23.55
CA SER A 3 -14.02 -14.16 -22.33
C SER A 3 -12.53 -13.88 -22.17
N GLN A 4 -12.11 -12.63 -22.30
CA GLN A 4 -10.78 -12.26 -21.84
C GLN A 4 -10.78 -12.52 -20.34
N ASP A 5 -10.00 -13.50 -19.88
CA ASP A 5 -9.80 -13.73 -18.45
C ASP A 5 -9.18 -12.46 -17.85
N THR A 6 -10.00 -11.72 -17.11
CA THR A 6 -9.60 -10.51 -16.40
C THR A 6 -8.64 -10.92 -15.29
N SER A 7 -7.41 -10.40 -15.32
CA SER A 7 -6.43 -10.77 -14.30
C SER A 7 -6.80 -10.25 -12.91
N THR A 8 -6.63 -11.11 -11.91
CA THR A 8 -7.03 -10.82 -10.52
C THR A 8 -5.86 -10.28 -9.70
N ILE A 9 -6.09 -9.18 -8.97
CA ILE A 9 -5.06 -8.50 -8.17
C ILE A 9 -5.55 -8.33 -6.73
N GLY A 10 -4.83 -8.90 -5.77
CA GLY A 10 -5.09 -8.71 -4.35
C GLY A 10 -4.36 -7.47 -3.83
N ILE A 11 -5.07 -6.44 -3.40
CA ILE A 11 -4.50 -5.24 -2.80
C ILE A 11 -4.60 -5.33 -1.28
N VAL A 12 -3.46 -5.36 -0.60
CA VAL A 12 -3.39 -5.55 0.85
C VAL A 12 -3.24 -4.22 1.57
N GLU A 13 -4.15 -3.94 2.50
CA GLU A 13 -3.89 -3.04 3.60
C GLU A 13 -3.27 -3.84 4.74
N LEU A 14 -2.10 -3.42 5.22
CA LEU A 14 -1.35 -4.12 6.27
C LEU A 14 -2.08 -4.08 7.62
N PRO A 15 -1.90 -5.07 8.50
CA PRO A 15 -2.31 -4.97 9.90
C PRO A 15 -1.71 -3.72 10.58
N GLU A 16 -2.39 -3.24 11.63
CA GLU A 16 -1.91 -2.09 12.40
C GLU A 16 -0.75 -2.50 13.32
N LEU A 17 0.18 -1.58 13.57
CA LEU A 17 1.25 -1.79 14.55
C LEU A 17 0.77 -1.43 15.96
N GLY A 18 0.95 -2.35 16.90
CA GLY A 18 0.93 -2.10 18.34
C GLY A 18 2.33 -2.21 18.95
N LEU A 19 2.56 -1.44 20.01
CA LEU A 19 3.79 -1.46 20.79
C LEU A 19 3.42 -1.55 22.27
N PHE A 20 3.57 -2.73 22.86
CA PHE A 20 3.04 -3.04 24.17
C PHE A 20 4.12 -3.03 25.24
N GLU A 21 3.84 -2.36 26.36
CA GLU A 21 4.59 -2.47 27.60
C GLU A 21 4.34 -3.84 28.29
N PRO A 22 5.19 -4.27 29.23
CA PRO A 22 4.98 -5.51 30.00
C PRO A 22 3.65 -5.57 30.76
N ASN A 23 3.09 -4.40 31.11
CA ASN A 23 1.79 -4.28 31.77
C ASN A 23 0.58 -4.44 30.80
N GLY A 24 0.83 -4.63 29.49
CA GLY A 24 -0.21 -4.78 28.46
C GLY A 24 -0.72 -3.46 27.86
N LYS A 25 -0.17 -2.30 28.23
CA LYS A 25 -0.54 -1.01 27.64
C LYS A 25 0.06 -0.85 26.25
N ASN A 26 -0.78 -0.58 25.25
CA ASN A 26 -0.34 -0.16 23.92
C ASN A 26 0.08 1.32 23.95
N LEU A 27 1.29 1.62 23.49
CA LEU A 27 1.85 2.97 23.40
C LEU A 27 1.50 3.68 22.09
N LEU A 28 0.95 2.95 21.10
CA LEU A 28 0.54 3.50 19.83
C LEU A 28 -0.98 3.69 19.77
N ALA A 29 -1.42 4.73 19.06
CA ALA A 29 -2.83 4.94 18.78
C ALA A 29 -3.37 3.83 17.86
N ASP A 30 -4.54 3.29 18.17
CA ASP A 30 -5.20 2.31 17.32
C ASP A 30 -5.83 3.00 16.09
N ARG A 31 -5.30 2.70 14.90
CA ARG A 31 -5.73 3.30 13.63
C ARG A 31 -6.51 2.34 12.75
N ARG A 32 -6.93 1.17 13.28
CA ARG A 32 -7.69 0.17 12.50
C ARG A 32 -8.97 0.75 11.87
N GLY A 33 -9.58 1.74 12.52
CA GLY A 33 -10.77 2.44 12.04
C GLY A 33 -10.52 3.64 11.11
N THR A 34 -9.30 3.90 10.64
CA THR A 34 -9.02 5.07 9.78
C THR A 34 -9.42 4.83 8.32
N ALA A 35 -9.73 5.89 7.57
CA ALA A 35 -10.07 5.78 6.15
C ALA A 35 -8.86 5.34 5.29
N LEU A 36 -9.13 4.62 4.20
CA LEU A 36 -8.12 4.05 3.29
C LEU A 36 -7.93 4.87 2.01
N ILE A 37 -7.54 6.13 2.19
CA ILE A 37 -7.51 7.12 1.10
C ILE A 37 -6.68 6.66 -0.11
N SER A 38 -5.49 6.09 0.11
CA SER A 38 -4.61 5.65 -0.99
C SER A 38 -5.14 4.39 -1.70
N LYS A 39 -5.85 3.52 -0.99
CA LYS A 39 -6.45 2.31 -1.57
C LYS A 39 -7.62 2.64 -2.47
N GLN A 40 -8.40 3.67 -2.12
CA GLN A 40 -9.49 4.15 -2.96
C GLN A 40 -8.98 4.53 -4.36
N ILE A 41 -7.90 5.30 -4.44
CA ILE A 41 -7.29 5.68 -5.73
C ILE A 41 -6.68 4.46 -6.43
N LEU A 42 -5.89 3.66 -5.72
CA LEU A 42 -5.19 2.51 -6.30
C LEU A 42 -6.17 1.48 -6.91
N LEU A 43 -7.20 1.10 -6.16
CA LEU A 43 -8.22 0.16 -6.62
C LEU A 43 -8.96 0.70 -7.86
N SER A 44 -9.35 1.97 -7.84
CA SER A 44 -10.07 2.60 -8.95
C SER A 44 -9.22 2.64 -10.21
N ASN A 45 -7.95 3.02 -10.09
CA ASN A 45 -7.02 3.06 -11.22
C ASN A 45 -6.73 1.66 -11.78
N LEU A 46 -6.60 0.63 -10.94
CA LEU A 46 -6.41 -0.75 -11.40
C LEU A 46 -7.66 -1.31 -12.08
N ARG A 47 -8.86 -1.03 -11.55
CA ARG A 47 -10.12 -1.44 -12.19
C ARG A 47 -10.35 -0.73 -13.52
N ALA A 48 -10.08 0.57 -13.60
CA ALA A 48 -10.11 1.31 -14.87
C ALA A 48 -9.06 0.80 -15.87
N ALA A 49 -7.96 0.23 -15.38
CA ALA A 49 -6.97 -0.47 -16.16
C ALA A 49 -7.43 -1.89 -16.60
N GLY A 50 -8.64 -2.33 -16.27
CA GLY A 50 -9.19 -3.62 -16.70
C GLY A 50 -8.70 -4.81 -15.88
N PHE A 51 -8.23 -4.60 -14.65
CA PHE A 51 -7.93 -5.67 -13.70
C PHE A 51 -9.12 -5.91 -12.75
N ASP A 52 -9.30 -7.16 -12.31
CA ASP A 52 -10.16 -7.47 -11.16
C ASP A 52 -9.35 -7.23 -9.87
N ALA A 53 -9.30 -5.98 -9.44
CA ALA A 53 -8.61 -5.57 -8.22
C ALA A 53 -9.54 -5.61 -7.00
N GLN A 54 -9.12 -6.33 -5.97
CA GLN A 54 -9.88 -6.54 -4.73
C GLN A 54 -9.07 -6.15 -3.50
N LEU A 55 -9.72 -5.55 -2.50
CA LEU A 55 -9.07 -5.12 -1.26
C LEU A 55 -9.12 -6.23 -0.21
N LEU A 56 -7.96 -6.56 0.35
CA LEU A 56 -7.83 -7.34 1.57
C LEU A 56 -7.41 -6.39 2.69
N ASN A 57 -8.37 -6.01 3.53
CA ASN A 57 -8.12 -5.09 4.63
C ASN A 57 -7.74 -5.84 5.90
N LEU A 58 -6.44 -6.08 6.10
CA LEU A 58 -5.95 -6.83 7.25
C LEU A 58 -5.96 -6.03 8.55
N ARG A 59 -6.33 -4.74 8.54
CA ARG A 59 -6.59 -3.98 9.77
C ARG A 59 -7.91 -4.39 10.44
N LYS A 60 -8.84 -4.96 9.67
CA LYS A 60 -10.16 -5.37 10.19
C LYS A 60 -10.08 -6.72 10.89
N GLY A 61 -9.99 -6.73 12.21
CA GLY A 61 -10.03 -7.95 13.02
C GLY A 61 -9.46 -7.72 14.40
N GLU A 62 -9.64 -8.71 15.28
CA GLU A 62 -9.21 -8.65 16.68
C GLU A 62 -7.97 -9.52 16.97
N HIS A 63 -7.36 -10.11 15.94
CA HIS A 63 -6.15 -10.92 16.12
C HIS A 63 -4.98 -10.04 16.53
N GLN A 64 -4.18 -10.55 17.48
CA GLN A 64 -2.94 -9.94 17.92
C GLN A 64 -1.82 -10.95 17.86
N GLN A 65 -0.67 -10.57 17.32
CA GLN A 65 0.49 -11.45 17.26
C GLN A 65 1.78 -10.67 17.46
N ALA A 66 2.51 -11.05 18.51
CA ALA A 66 3.85 -10.55 18.76
C ALA A 66 4.80 -11.06 17.66
N PHE A 67 5.66 -10.18 17.16
CA PHE A 67 6.62 -10.51 16.10
C PHE A 67 8.03 -9.97 16.36
N GLY A 68 8.23 -9.20 17.43
CA GLY A 68 9.54 -8.66 17.78
C GLY A 68 9.52 -7.94 19.11
N LYS A 69 10.71 -7.51 19.54
CA LYS A 69 10.93 -6.76 20.77
C LYS A 69 11.88 -5.60 20.49
N VAL A 70 11.79 -4.54 21.28
CA VAL A 70 12.70 -3.39 21.24
C VAL A 70 12.88 -2.83 22.64
N MET A 71 14.11 -2.43 22.99
CA MET A 71 14.37 -1.73 24.24
C MET A 71 14.14 -0.24 24.07
N TRP A 72 13.37 0.36 24.96
CA TRP A 72 13.17 1.81 25.04
C TRP A 72 13.17 2.25 26.50
N ASN A 73 14.11 3.12 26.88
CA ASN A 73 14.24 3.64 28.25
C ASN A 73 14.16 2.54 29.32
N ASP A 74 15.05 1.54 29.23
CA ASP A 74 15.13 0.36 30.10
C ASP A 74 13.85 -0.51 30.17
N THR A 75 12.89 -0.26 29.29
CA THR A 75 11.66 -1.04 29.16
C THR A 75 11.70 -1.87 27.88
N GLU A 76 11.53 -3.19 28.00
CA GLU A 76 11.36 -4.06 26.83
C GLU A 76 9.92 -3.93 26.32
N LEU A 77 9.78 -3.39 25.11
CA LEU A 77 8.50 -3.24 24.43
C LEU A 77 8.30 -4.38 23.44
N THR A 78 7.09 -4.94 23.41
CA THR A 78 6.71 -5.99 22.45
C THR A 78 6.07 -5.36 21.23
N LYS A 79 6.63 -5.63 20.05
CA LYS A 79 6.01 -5.30 18.77
C LYS A 79 4.96 -6.35 18.45
N THR A 80 3.73 -5.90 18.23
CA THR A 80 2.57 -6.75 17.96
C THR A 80 1.85 -6.20 16.75
N TYR A 81 1.41 -7.04 15.82
CA TYR A 81 0.51 -6.59 14.77
C TYR A 81 -0.94 -6.87 15.17
N LEU A 82 -1.86 -5.98 14.82
CA LEU A 82 -3.26 -5.97 15.22
C LEU A 82 -4.15 -6.00 13.97
N GLY A 83 -5.11 -6.93 13.92
CA GLY A 83 -6.05 -7.04 12.80
C GLY A 83 -6.36 -8.48 12.41
N GLN A 84 -6.11 -8.86 11.16
CA GLN A 84 -6.22 -10.24 10.67
C GLN A 84 -4.85 -10.93 10.68
N LYS A 85 -4.88 -12.25 10.78
CA LYS A 85 -3.66 -13.06 10.71
C LYS A 85 -3.14 -13.10 9.27
N ILE A 86 -1.89 -12.70 9.07
CA ILE A 86 -1.23 -12.71 7.75
C ILE A 86 -1.25 -14.11 7.14
N ASP A 87 -0.97 -15.13 7.95
CA ASP A 87 -0.90 -16.53 7.51
C ASP A 87 -2.24 -17.10 7.00
N ASN A 88 -3.37 -16.45 7.29
CA ASN A 88 -4.69 -16.90 6.83
C ASN A 88 -4.98 -16.52 5.37
N ILE A 89 -4.17 -15.64 4.78
CA ILE A 89 -4.32 -15.25 3.38
C ILE A 89 -3.81 -16.43 2.54
N ASP A 90 -4.59 -16.92 1.59
CA ASP A 90 -4.06 -17.85 0.58
C ASP A 90 -3.19 -17.05 -0.41
N PRO A 91 -1.86 -17.27 -0.47
CA PRO A 91 -0.98 -16.56 -1.40
C PRO A 91 -1.33 -16.79 -2.88
N SER A 92 -2.10 -17.84 -3.19
CA SER A 92 -2.47 -18.23 -4.55
C SER A 92 -3.84 -17.70 -4.99
N ALA A 93 -4.58 -17.01 -4.11
CA ALA A 93 -5.93 -16.52 -4.37
C ALA A 93 -6.02 -15.48 -5.50
N TYR A 94 -4.91 -14.81 -5.81
CA TYR A 94 -4.81 -13.80 -6.87
C TYR A 94 -3.60 -14.09 -7.75
N GLU A 95 -3.63 -13.59 -8.99
CA GLU A 95 -2.52 -13.74 -9.92
C GLU A 95 -1.33 -12.84 -9.58
N ALA A 96 -1.58 -11.68 -8.97
CA ALA A 96 -0.57 -10.78 -8.43
C ALA A 96 -1.07 -10.07 -7.16
N TRP A 97 -0.12 -9.51 -6.40
CA TRP A 97 -0.39 -8.80 -5.16
C TRP A 97 0.14 -7.37 -5.18
N GLY A 98 -0.60 -6.45 -4.57
CA GLY A 98 -0.19 -5.07 -4.30
C GLY A 98 -0.12 -4.78 -2.80
N VAL A 99 1.05 -4.38 -2.30
CA VAL A 99 1.24 -3.98 -0.89
C VAL A 99 1.67 -2.51 -0.85
N THR A 100 1.14 -1.72 0.08
CA THR A 100 1.61 -0.33 0.28
C THR A 100 2.20 -0.17 1.67
N ASN A 101 3.39 0.41 1.77
CA ASN A 101 3.93 0.88 3.04
C ASN A 101 4.47 2.31 2.94
N ASN A 102 3.93 3.20 3.77
CA ASN A 102 4.32 4.61 3.83
C ASN A 102 5.21 4.94 5.02
N PHE A 103 5.28 4.08 6.04
CA PHE A 103 5.97 4.39 7.30
C PHE A 103 6.94 3.28 7.68
N SER A 104 8.18 3.65 7.98
CA SER A 104 9.24 2.73 8.41
C SER A 104 8.86 1.89 9.64
N GLN A 105 8.01 2.40 10.52
CA GLN A 105 7.51 1.65 11.69
C GLN A 105 6.73 0.38 11.29
N HIS A 106 6.05 0.37 10.14
CA HIS A 106 5.28 -0.79 9.66
C HIS A 106 6.12 -1.75 8.80
N ARG A 107 7.41 -1.46 8.61
CA ARG A 107 8.28 -2.18 7.68
C ARG A 107 8.38 -3.67 8.01
N ASP A 108 8.50 -4.03 9.28
CA ASP A 108 8.55 -5.45 9.70
C ASP A 108 7.26 -6.21 9.33
N ILE A 109 6.10 -5.60 9.57
CA ILE A 109 4.79 -6.15 9.20
C ILE A 109 4.69 -6.27 7.67
N ALA A 110 5.09 -5.24 6.94
CA ALA A 110 5.11 -5.26 5.48
C ALA A 110 5.96 -6.41 4.93
N ARG A 111 7.16 -6.61 5.48
CA ARG A 111 8.08 -7.70 5.10
C ARG A 111 7.49 -9.08 5.39
N MET A 112 6.88 -9.26 6.55
CA MET A 112 6.20 -10.52 6.90
C MET A 112 5.08 -10.82 5.91
N THR A 113 4.24 -9.83 5.60
CA THR A 113 3.17 -9.96 4.61
C THR A 113 3.72 -10.28 3.22
N ILE A 114 4.70 -9.54 2.73
CA ILE A 114 5.29 -9.76 1.39
C ILE A 114 5.90 -11.16 1.30
N LYS A 115 6.64 -11.59 2.32
CA LYS A 115 7.24 -12.92 2.37
C LYS A 115 6.18 -14.02 2.28
N HIS A 116 5.06 -13.85 2.98
CA HIS A 116 3.94 -14.79 2.92
C HIS A 116 3.29 -14.82 1.53
N LEU A 117 2.97 -13.64 0.96
CA LEU A 117 2.33 -13.54 -0.36
C LEU A 117 3.22 -14.08 -1.50
N ALA A 118 4.53 -13.85 -1.43
CA ALA A 118 5.49 -14.34 -2.41
C ALA A 118 5.79 -15.85 -2.28
N SER A 119 5.37 -16.51 -1.20
CA SER A 119 5.76 -17.90 -0.87
C SER A 119 5.31 -18.96 -1.88
N LYS A 120 4.32 -18.63 -2.74
CA LYS A 120 3.83 -19.48 -3.82
C LYS A 120 4.23 -19.00 -5.21
N GLY A 121 5.20 -18.10 -5.29
CA GLY A 121 5.73 -17.58 -6.56
C GLY A 121 4.82 -16.55 -7.26
N ARG A 122 3.75 -16.09 -6.61
CA ARG A 122 2.95 -14.98 -7.12
C ARG A 122 3.73 -13.66 -7.00
N PRO A 123 3.74 -12.81 -8.04
CA PRO A 123 4.45 -11.54 -7.99
C PRO A 123 3.82 -10.60 -6.95
N VAL A 124 4.68 -9.88 -6.24
CA VAL A 124 4.28 -8.87 -5.25
C VAL A 124 4.86 -7.52 -5.65
N VAL A 125 3.99 -6.57 -5.98
CA VAL A 125 4.34 -5.18 -6.28
C VAL A 125 4.14 -4.33 -5.03
N VAL A 126 5.15 -3.56 -4.67
CA VAL A 126 5.13 -2.74 -3.45
C VAL A 126 5.19 -1.26 -3.81
N GLY A 127 4.40 -0.44 -3.13
CA GLY A 127 4.47 1.02 -3.26
C GLY A 127 4.43 1.72 -1.90
N GLY A 128 4.52 3.04 -1.93
CA GLY A 128 4.45 3.88 -0.74
C GLY A 128 5.78 4.51 -0.36
N SER A 129 5.72 5.51 0.52
CA SER A 129 6.86 6.38 0.82
C SER A 129 8.06 5.61 1.38
N ASP A 130 7.85 4.70 2.34
CA ASP A 130 8.94 3.90 2.90
C ASP A 130 9.53 2.93 1.86
N ALA A 131 8.68 2.35 1.00
CA ALA A 131 9.13 1.50 -0.10
C ALA A 131 10.01 2.23 -1.10
N ILE A 132 9.72 3.49 -1.37
CA ILE A 132 10.56 4.36 -2.22
C ILE A 132 11.88 4.71 -1.52
N ALA A 133 11.83 4.98 -0.21
CA ALA A 133 13.02 5.37 0.56
C ALA A 133 14.02 4.24 0.70
N ASP A 134 13.54 3.01 0.88
CA ASP A 134 14.38 1.84 1.12
C ASP A 134 13.88 0.59 0.36
N PRO A 135 13.98 0.56 -0.99
CA PRO A 135 13.42 -0.52 -1.81
C PRO A 135 14.03 -1.90 -1.51
N GLN A 136 15.31 -1.93 -1.12
CA GLN A 136 16.06 -3.17 -0.94
C GLN A 136 15.48 -4.05 0.17
N VAL A 137 14.94 -3.44 1.22
CA VAL A 137 14.25 -4.17 2.29
C VAL A 137 13.06 -4.97 1.77
N TYR A 138 12.34 -4.43 0.78
CA TYR A 138 11.15 -5.06 0.21
C TYR A 138 11.52 -6.15 -0.80
N PHE A 139 12.56 -5.93 -1.61
CA PHE A 139 13.11 -6.99 -2.46
C PHE A 139 13.62 -8.18 -1.65
N ALA A 140 14.33 -7.92 -0.54
CA ALA A 140 14.78 -8.96 0.39
C ALA A 140 13.61 -9.75 1.03
N ALA A 141 12.42 -9.16 1.09
CA ALA A 141 11.21 -9.84 1.57
C ALA A 141 10.49 -10.66 0.48
N GLY A 142 10.89 -10.54 -0.80
CA GLY A 142 10.29 -11.24 -1.92
C GLY A 142 9.45 -10.37 -2.86
N ALA A 143 9.51 -9.03 -2.74
CA ALA A 143 8.87 -8.15 -3.71
C ALA A 143 9.49 -8.33 -5.11
N THR A 144 8.63 -8.35 -6.13
CA THR A 144 9.03 -8.43 -7.54
C THR A 144 9.40 -7.05 -8.08
N ALA A 145 8.68 -6.02 -7.64
CA ALA A 145 8.87 -4.64 -8.07
C ALA A 145 8.50 -3.66 -6.97
N VAL A 146 9.14 -2.49 -7.00
CA VAL A 146 8.80 -1.32 -6.19
C VAL A 146 8.36 -0.19 -7.12
N VAL A 147 7.19 0.38 -6.85
CA VAL A 147 6.64 1.53 -7.58
C VAL A 147 7.22 2.81 -6.97
N LEU A 148 7.94 3.57 -7.81
CA LEU A 148 8.52 4.87 -7.47
C LEU A 148 7.60 6.04 -7.82
N ASP A 149 6.73 5.85 -8.80
CA ASP A 149 5.73 6.83 -9.20
C ASP A 149 4.67 7.03 -8.10
N LYS A 150 4.41 8.29 -7.76
CA LYS A 150 3.38 8.69 -6.79
C LYS A 150 2.14 9.28 -7.47
N SER A 151 2.13 9.39 -8.80
CA SER A 151 0.95 9.79 -9.57
C SER A 151 0.00 8.63 -9.90
N GLY A 152 0.49 7.39 -9.85
CA GLY A 152 -0.30 6.20 -10.16
C GLY A 152 -0.29 5.80 -11.64
N ALA A 153 0.41 6.54 -12.50
CA ALA A 153 0.64 6.19 -13.90
C ALA A 153 1.33 4.82 -14.06
N ALA A 154 2.25 4.49 -13.14
CA ALA A 154 3.01 3.24 -13.22
C ALA A 154 2.21 2.00 -12.81
N ASN A 155 1.08 2.14 -12.10
CA ASN A 155 0.36 1.02 -11.47
C ASN A 155 -0.18 0.01 -12.47
N GLY A 156 -0.75 0.47 -13.59
CA GLY A 156 -1.26 -0.42 -14.64
C GLY A 156 -0.13 -1.15 -15.37
N PRO A 157 0.83 -0.42 -15.97
CA PRO A 157 1.95 -1.01 -16.70
C PRO A 157 2.80 -2.00 -15.89
N ILE A 158 3.03 -1.75 -14.60
CA ILE A 158 3.77 -2.70 -13.77
C ILE A 158 3.00 -3.99 -13.52
N MET A 159 1.68 -3.91 -13.36
CA MET A 159 0.84 -5.10 -13.20
C MET A 159 0.80 -5.93 -14.47
N ASP A 160 0.66 -5.29 -15.64
CA ASP A 160 0.79 -5.98 -16.94
C ASP A 160 2.14 -6.74 -17.01
N TYR A 161 3.24 -6.04 -16.70
CA TYR A 161 4.60 -6.60 -16.75
C TYR A 161 4.77 -7.82 -15.86
N VAL A 162 4.40 -7.74 -14.57
CA VAL A 162 4.64 -8.85 -13.62
C VAL A 162 3.73 -10.05 -13.87
N LEU A 163 2.61 -9.84 -14.58
CA LEU A 163 1.73 -10.90 -15.06
C LEU A 163 2.18 -11.52 -16.39
N GLY A 164 3.33 -11.08 -16.93
CA GLY A 164 3.86 -11.57 -18.20
C GLY A 164 3.12 -11.05 -19.44
N LYS A 165 2.32 -9.98 -19.30
CA LYS A 165 1.65 -9.30 -20.41
C LYS A 165 2.54 -8.18 -20.94
N THR A 166 2.34 -7.81 -22.21
CA THR A 166 2.94 -6.60 -22.76
C THR A 166 2.39 -5.38 -22.01
N PRO A 167 3.24 -4.53 -21.40
CA PRO A 167 2.78 -3.32 -20.72
C PRO A 167 2.00 -2.40 -21.66
N ARG A 168 0.84 -1.90 -21.20
CA ARG A 168 0.00 -0.96 -21.97
C ARG A 168 0.68 0.37 -22.30
N GLU A 169 1.68 0.73 -21.50
CA GLU A 169 2.53 1.91 -21.67
C GLU A 169 3.96 1.54 -21.33
N GLU A 170 4.93 2.36 -21.76
CA GLU A 170 6.34 2.12 -21.46
C GLU A 170 6.58 2.04 -19.94
N LEU A 171 7.21 0.95 -19.50
CA LEU A 171 7.51 0.74 -18.09
C LEU A 171 8.50 1.80 -17.58
N SER A 172 8.06 2.62 -16.64
CA SER A 172 8.86 3.68 -16.01
C SER A 172 8.29 4.02 -14.64
N GLY A 173 9.07 4.68 -13.78
CA GLY A 173 8.64 5.00 -12.42
C GLY A 173 8.59 3.77 -11.51
N VAL A 174 9.42 2.76 -11.78
CA VAL A 174 9.48 1.51 -11.01
C VAL A 174 10.93 1.02 -10.89
N MET A 175 11.18 0.16 -9.92
CA MET A 175 12.39 -0.64 -9.78
C MET A 175 12.04 -2.12 -9.77
N LEU A 176 12.80 -2.94 -10.47
CA LEU A 176 12.60 -4.40 -10.56
C LEU A 176 13.65 -5.13 -9.73
N ALA A 177 13.26 -6.19 -9.01
CA ALA A 177 14.16 -6.91 -8.10
C ALA A 177 15.40 -7.50 -8.79
N ASN A 178 15.22 -8.18 -9.92
CA ASN A 178 16.26 -8.93 -10.63
C ASN A 178 16.16 -8.75 -12.16
N SER A 179 16.17 -7.51 -12.64
CA SER A 179 16.21 -7.24 -14.08
C SER A 179 17.62 -6.85 -14.54
N SER A 180 18.09 -7.48 -15.61
CA SER A 180 19.33 -7.08 -16.31
C SER A 180 19.23 -5.68 -16.90
N GLN A 181 18.01 -5.25 -17.23
CA GLN A 181 17.71 -3.92 -17.74
C GLN A 181 16.65 -3.26 -16.85
N GLN A 182 17.05 -2.25 -16.10
CA GLN A 182 16.12 -1.49 -15.26
C GLN A 182 15.36 -0.48 -16.12
N PRO A 183 14.04 -0.35 -15.94
CA PRO A 183 13.28 0.76 -16.51
C PRO A 183 13.73 2.08 -15.90
N SER A 184 13.35 3.20 -16.53
CA SER A 184 13.61 4.52 -15.95
C SER A 184 13.00 4.61 -14.54
N PRO A 185 13.77 4.98 -13.50
CA PRO A 185 13.23 5.16 -12.16
C PRO A 185 12.29 6.37 -12.08
N ARG A 186 12.37 7.29 -13.04
CA ARG A 186 11.44 8.41 -13.19
C ARG A 186 10.30 8.01 -14.12
N ALA A 187 9.07 8.24 -13.68
CA ALA A 187 7.89 8.07 -14.52
C ALA A 187 7.97 9.02 -15.73
N LYS A 188 7.80 8.47 -16.94
CA LYS A 188 7.79 9.27 -18.18
C LYS A 188 6.47 10.01 -18.36
N ARG A 189 5.39 9.45 -17.83
CA ARG A 189 4.08 10.07 -17.72
C ARG A 189 3.71 10.15 -16.24
N SER A 190 3.12 11.25 -15.83
CA SER A 190 2.55 11.39 -14.49
C SER A 190 1.11 11.85 -14.60
N LEU A 191 0.20 11.12 -13.96
CA LEU A 191 -1.20 11.52 -13.89
C LEU A 191 -1.34 12.77 -13.00
N SER A 192 -2.28 13.65 -13.36
CA SER A 192 -2.82 14.67 -12.46
C SER A 192 -4.07 14.12 -11.75
N PRO A 193 -4.52 14.72 -10.63
CA PRO A 193 -5.67 14.21 -9.87
C PRO A 193 -6.96 14.05 -10.70
N GLU A 194 -7.20 14.91 -11.67
CA GLU A 194 -8.35 14.86 -12.59
C GLU A 194 -8.30 13.67 -13.55
N GLN A 195 -7.12 13.09 -13.75
CA GLN A 195 -6.90 11.93 -14.61
C GLN A 195 -7.03 10.61 -13.86
N TRP A 196 -7.21 10.63 -12.54
CA TRP A 196 -7.50 9.41 -11.78
C TRP A 196 -8.91 8.92 -12.06
N ALA A 197 -9.05 7.59 -12.09
CA ALA A 197 -10.35 6.98 -12.23
C ALA A 197 -11.22 7.35 -11.02
N LEU A 198 -12.46 7.77 -11.30
CA LEU A 198 -13.45 7.99 -10.26
C LEU A 198 -13.78 6.65 -9.57
N PRO A 199 -13.81 6.61 -8.24
CA PRO A 199 -14.09 5.38 -7.52
C PRO A 199 -15.56 4.99 -7.66
N GLU A 200 -15.79 3.71 -7.98
CA GLU A 200 -17.10 3.11 -7.84
C GLU A 200 -17.58 3.15 -6.38
N LEU A 201 -18.89 3.20 -6.17
CA LEU A 201 -19.47 3.19 -4.83
C LEU A 201 -18.99 2.00 -3.98
N SER A 202 -18.81 0.84 -4.61
CA SER A 202 -18.30 -0.37 -3.96
C SER A 202 -16.88 -0.19 -3.39
N VAL A 203 -16.02 0.56 -4.09
CA VAL A 203 -14.65 0.88 -3.66
C VAL A 203 -14.68 1.91 -2.54
N VAL A 204 -15.52 2.95 -2.67
CA VAL A 204 -15.69 3.97 -1.63
C VAL A 204 -16.11 3.31 -0.31
N GLN A 205 -17.16 2.48 -0.32
CA GLN A 205 -17.68 1.80 0.87
C GLN A 205 -16.62 0.96 1.60
N GLN A 206 -15.74 0.29 0.85
CA GLN A 206 -14.65 -0.50 1.43
C GLN A 206 -13.56 0.35 2.10
N CYS A 207 -13.42 1.62 1.69
CA CYS A 207 -12.36 2.53 2.12
C CYS A 207 -12.78 3.54 3.20
N LEU A 208 -14.06 3.57 3.59
CA LEU A 208 -14.55 4.46 4.64
C LEU A 208 -13.95 4.08 6.01
N GLY A 209 -13.60 5.09 6.78
CA GLY A 209 -13.20 4.97 8.18
C GLY A 209 -14.37 5.18 9.15
N THR A 210 -14.13 4.86 10.41
CA THR A 210 -15.05 5.08 11.54
C THR A 210 -14.42 5.92 12.65
N THR A 211 -13.12 6.23 12.54
CA THR A 211 -12.35 6.98 13.54
C THR A 211 -11.38 7.95 12.85
N TYR A 212 -11.09 9.08 13.50
CA TYR A 212 -10.10 10.04 13.01
C TYR A 212 -9.33 10.66 14.18
N LYS A 213 -8.10 10.17 14.42
CA LYS A 213 -7.16 10.73 15.42
C LYS A 213 -7.78 10.98 16.80
N ASP A 214 -8.58 10.02 17.28
CA ASP A 214 -9.31 10.10 18.56
C ASP A 214 -10.27 11.30 18.70
N LEU A 215 -10.60 11.97 17.58
CA LEU A 215 -11.58 13.05 17.56
C LEU A 215 -13.00 12.49 17.56
N ARG A 216 -13.85 13.06 18.41
CA ARG A 216 -15.29 12.76 18.42
C ARG A 216 -15.90 13.21 17.09
N LEU A 217 -16.58 12.29 16.43
CA LEU A 217 -17.29 12.61 15.19
C LEU A 217 -18.55 13.43 15.47
N PRO A 218 -18.97 14.30 14.51
CA PRO A 218 -20.17 15.11 14.67
C PRO A 218 -21.44 14.30 14.92
N LYS A 219 -21.49 13.07 14.41
CA LYS A 219 -22.58 12.12 14.58
C LYS A 219 -22.01 10.75 14.94
N GLU A 220 -22.63 10.10 15.91
CA GLU A 220 -22.28 8.73 16.29
C GLU A 220 -22.52 7.77 15.11
N GLY A 221 -21.57 6.87 14.87
CA GLY A 221 -21.60 5.96 13.73
C GLY A 221 -21.39 6.61 12.36
N ALA A 222 -21.01 7.89 12.30
CA ALA A 222 -20.65 8.52 11.02
C ALA A 222 -19.45 7.82 10.37
N LEU A 223 -19.54 7.64 9.06
CA LEU A 223 -18.44 7.14 8.24
C LEU A 223 -17.59 8.32 7.74
N ILE A 224 -16.29 8.11 7.69
CA ILE A 224 -15.31 9.12 7.31
C ILE A 224 -14.74 8.75 5.95
N GLY A 225 -15.02 9.60 4.96
CA GLY A 225 -14.36 9.55 3.66
C GLY A 225 -13.09 10.40 3.65
N SER A 226 -12.32 10.28 2.58
CA SER A 226 -11.21 11.19 2.32
C SER A 226 -11.10 11.43 0.83
N VAL A 227 -10.65 12.63 0.46
CA VAL A 227 -10.53 13.08 -0.93
C VAL A 227 -9.12 13.63 -1.13
N PHE A 228 -8.51 13.33 -2.27
CA PHE A 228 -7.30 14.00 -2.72
C PHE A 228 -7.69 15.07 -3.73
N ALA A 229 -7.68 16.33 -3.30
CA ALA A 229 -7.91 17.48 -4.18
C ALA A 229 -6.63 17.97 -4.87
N ASP A 230 -5.48 17.46 -4.44
CA ASP A 230 -4.16 17.82 -4.95
C ASP A 230 -3.18 16.67 -4.70
N MET A 231 -2.00 16.79 -5.30
CA MET A 231 -0.87 15.90 -5.05
C MET A 231 0.47 16.62 -5.16
N GLY A 232 1.47 16.09 -4.44
CA GLY A 232 2.83 16.59 -4.46
C GLY A 232 3.01 17.89 -3.68
N CYS A 233 4.21 18.48 -3.77
CA CYS A 233 4.59 19.67 -3.02
C CYS A 233 5.82 20.33 -3.65
N ASP A 234 5.81 21.66 -3.82
CA ASP A 234 6.94 22.43 -4.37
C ASP A 234 7.94 22.92 -3.30
N ARG A 235 7.70 22.59 -2.04
CA ARG A 235 8.63 22.91 -0.95
C ARG A 235 9.90 22.05 -1.07
N LYS A 236 10.99 22.50 -0.45
CA LYS A 236 12.30 21.80 -0.44
C LYS A 236 12.77 21.53 0.99
N CYS A 237 11.87 21.03 1.83
CA CYS A 237 12.20 20.65 3.20
C CYS A 237 13.12 19.43 3.19
N ASP A 238 14.23 19.49 3.92
CA ASP A 238 15.24 18.43 4.02
C ASP A 238 14.79 17.21 4.85
N PHE A 239 13.81 17.41 5.73
CA PHE A 239 13.20 16.35 6.54
C PHE A 239 12.00 15.65 5.87
N CYS A 240 11.52 16.14 4.73
CA CYS A 240 10.31 15.62 4.09
C CYS A 240 10.65 14.84 2.82
N GLN A 241 10.06 13.65 2.65
CA GLN A 241 10.26 12.84 1.45
C GLN A 241 9.45 13.34 0.24
N THR A 242 8.36 14.06 0.45
CA THR A 242 7.43 14.47 -0.62
C THR A 242 8.09 15.19 -1.80
N PRO A 243 9.01 16.16 -1.58
CA PRO A 243 9.73 16.81 -2.67
C PRO A 243 10.57 15.85 -3.52
N ASN A 244 11.06 14.76 -2.92
CA ASN A 244 11.89 13.76 -3.59
C ASN A 244 11.08 12.86 -4.55
N TYR A 245 9.75 12.90 -4.51
CA TYR A 245 8.91 12.24 -5.52
C TYR A 245 8.97 12.95 -6.89
N ARG A 246 9.47 14.20 -6.95
CA ARG A 246 9.67 14.98 -8.19
C ARG A 246 8.41 15.11 -9.05
N LEU A 247 7.25 15.14 -8.41
CA LEU A 247 5.94 15.36 -9.06
C LEU A 247 5.63 16.85 -9.32
N GLY A 248 6.24 17.74 -8.53
CA GLY A 248 5.75 19.11 -8.33
C GLY A 248 4.42 19.13 -7.56
N TYR A 249 3.93 20.31 -7.20
CA TYR A 249 2.56 20.49 -6.74
C TYR A 249 1.59 20.44 -7.93
N ARG A 250 0.48 19.72 -7.79
CA ARG A 250 -0.58 19.61 -8.78
C ARG A 250 -1.93 19.69 -8.07
N ALA A 251 -2.68 20.76 -8.31
CA ALA A 251 -4.08 20.86 -7.89
C ALA A 251 -4.99 20.16 -8.90
N MET A 252 -6.19 19.76 -8.44
CA MET A 252 -7.34 19.37 -9.26
C MET A 252 -8.04 20.58 -9.88
#